data_AF-A0ABD6E5H5-F1
#
_entry.id   AF-A0ABD6E5H5-F1
#
_cell.length_a   1.000
_cell.length_b   1.000
_cell.length_c   1.000
_cell.angle_alpha   90.00
_cell.angle_beta   90.00
_cell.angle_gamma   90.00
#
_symmetry.space_group_name_H-M   'P 1'
#
loop_
_entity.id
_entity.type
_entity.pdbx_description
1 polymer ?
#
loop_
_entity_poly.entity_id
_entity_poly.type
_entity_poly.pdbx_seq_one_letter_code
_entity_poly.pdbx_strand_id
1 'polypeptide(L)'
;MGKEKGRSNIIRSSNPVQRRLSPNKSDSLKGSAMFNVWLAVLFAFPRVSLIWTFSIEDCGRTKGCWFQPPNCQDNNVQLCDGMVQWTVQPDGFSFDLEAKISDLKRDSAHYVAVGFSKDQRMGDDSVLECVVDKNGAGNAFLSFNDETTNQRLLQASEVMLSNISTGLEDGHIKCSAKWLLDAKNDVDNGDTYKVFNLEEQPWYLLFARGDADPRSLEKRIHFLNDGPQLPWMTDTKIVFCRYNCSTSPTFIVSEMIQSHVSRWWRYRLALLHGVLMVFAWWVLASSAILVARYFKPIWPEKKLFGTAVWFQVHRDFALTSVLLQLLALLLIFYQANWVWYGCSYECSSDSFSKQMHVITGFSAVCCAAVQPLIAVIRPGPNSSLRPIFSWVHWFVGTNAWILASITILLSVPLGKTGLMLGFGHIPTIIMAAYIVVFLFSNVILEIFSSQSERRTQKIGSSDMALSIVNGPSTESATAKPTWAKMRQTIFGIHSVAAVATTITIIYMLVARLLAHS
;
A
#
# COMPACT_ATOMS: atom_id res chain seq x y z
N MET A 1 -57.80 -7.84 41.80
CA MET A 1 -57.21 -8.42 43.03
C MET A 1 -55.77 -7.96 43.06
N GLY A 2 -55.36 -6.94 43.82
CA GLY A 2 -55.30 -6.84 45.28
C GLY A 2 -53.80 -6.83 45.65
N LYS A 3 -53.20 -5.67 45.98
CA LYS A 3 -52.96 -5.13 47.34
C LYS A 3 -52.10 -6.09 48.18
N GLU A 4 -50.96 -5.70 48.79
CA GLU A 4 -50.72 -4.68 49.83
C GLU A 4 -49.20 -4.39 49.92
N LYS A 5 -48.69 -3.14 50.03
CA LYS A 5 -48.70 -2.17 51.16
C LYS A 5 -47.90 -2.59 52.41
N GLY A 6 -46.89 -1.78 52.74
CA GLY A 6 -46.25 -1.69 54.06
C GLY A 6 -45.40 -0.42 54.12
N ARG A 7 -45.64 0.45 55.11
CA ARG A 7 -45.42 1.91 55.11
C ARG A 7 -44.72 2.32 56.42
N SER A 8 -44.13 3.53 56.45
CA SER A 8 -44.02 4.51 57.56
C SER A 8 -42.58 5.02 57.76
N ASN A 9 -42.28 6.27 58.16
CA ASN A 9 -42.97 7.57 58.32
C ASN A 9 -41.83 8.62 58.51
N ILE A 10 -41.80 9.75 57.78
CA ILE A 10 -42.22 11.12 58.17
C ILE A 10 -41.51 11.71 59.40
N ILE A 11 -40.87 12.90 59.24
CA ILE A 11 -41.15 14.16 59.99
C ILE A 11 -40.55 15.37 59.22
N ARG A 12 -41.36 16.43 59.11
CA ARG A 12 -41.08 17.80 58.62
C ARG A 12 -40.64 18.70 59.79
N SER A 13 -39.83 19.74 59.53
CA SER A 13 -40.12 21.16 59.87
C SER A 13 -39.04 22.07 59.21
N SER A 14 -39.40 23.00 58.33
CA SER A 14 -39.69 24.44 58.54
C SER A 14 -38.46 25.39 58.54
N ASN A 15 -38.33 26.13 57.43
CA ASN A 15 -37.64 27.43 57.20
C ASN A 15 -38.08 28.55 58.18
N PRO A 16 -37.67 29.86 58.07
CA PRO A 16 -36.55 30.54 57.37
C PRO A 16 -35.87 31.66 58.22
N VAL A 17 -34.72 32.24 57.81
CA VAL A 17 -34.44 33.70 57.92
C VAL A 17 -33.36 34.12 56.92
N GLN A 18 -33.71 34.98 55.96
CA GLN A 18 -32.76 35.80 55.21
C GLN A 18 -33.31 37.24 55.21
N ARG A 19 -32.57 38.18 55.80
CA ARG A 19 -32.94 39.60 55.85
C ARG A 19 -31.75 40.45 55.37
N ARG A 20 -31.82 40.80 54.09
CA ARG A 20 -31.68 42.13 53.47
C ARG A 20 -30.70 43.13 54.11
N LEU A 21 -29.76 43.67 53.34
CA LEU A 21 -29.40 45.10 53.34
C LEU A 21 -28.73 45.48 52.00
N SER A 22 -29.33 46.46 51.33
CA SER A 22 -28.80 47.18 50.15
C SER A 22 -27.82 48.27 50.58
N PRO A 23 -27.14 48.94 49.63
CA PRO A 23 -26.92 50.38 49.80
C PRO A 23 -27.38 51.19 48.58
N ASN A 24 -27.86 52.40 48.91
CA ASN A 24 -28.37 53.43 48.02
C ASN A 24 -27.30 54.53 47.80
N LYS A 25 -27.59 55.39 46.83
CA LYS A 25 -26.79 56.47 46.20
C LYS A 25 -26.13 57.55 47.08
N SER A 26 -25.16 58.21 46.40
CA SER A 26 -24.69 59.62 46.43
C SER A 26 -23.84 60.13 47.60
N ASP A 27 -22.60 60.55 47.32
CA ASP A 27 -22.29 61.98 47.10
C ASP A 27 -20.84 62.25 46.67
N SER A 28 -20.67 63.42 46.05
CA SER A 28 -19.49 63.97 45.38
C SER A 28 -18.32 64.24 46.34
N LEU A 29 -17.07 64.12 45.87
CA LEU A 29 -16.04 65.16 46.10
C LEU A 29 -14.80 64.98 45.22
N LYS A 30 -14.35 66.14 44.75
CA LYS A 30 -13.28 66.46 43.80
C LYS A 30 -11.90 65.87 44.15
N GLY A 31 -11.14 65.54 43.11
CA GLY A 31 -9.67 65.65 43.13
C GLY A 31 -8.93 64.39 42.70
N SER A 32 -8.41 64.37 41.46
CA SER A 32 -7.16 63.67 41.06
C SER A 32 -6.99 63.56 39.54
N ALA A 33 -7.25 64.64 38.80
CA ALA A 33 -6.74 64.76 37.43
C ALA A 33 -5.28 65.22 37.51
N MET A 34 -4.33 64.33 37.84
CA MET A 34 -2.87 64.50 37.67
C MET A 34 -2.05 63.26 38.10
N PHE A 35 -2.63 62.05 38.16
CA PHE A 35 -1.88 60.83 38.52
C PHE A 35 -1.91 59.70 37.47
N ASN A 36 -2.64 59.88 36.36
CA ASN A 36 -2.84 58.84 35.33
C ASN A 36 -2.01 59.04 34.05
N VAL A 37 -1.02 59.94 34.04
CA VAL A 37 -0.18 60.19 32.84
C VAL A 37 1.18 59.48 32.92
N TRP A 38 1.64 59.07 34.11
CA TRP A 38 2.97 58.46 34.29
C TRP A 38 2.97 56.91 34.28
N LEU A 39 1.82 56.25 34.26
CA LEU A 39 1.70 54.78 34.15
C LEU A 39 1.51 54.28 32.71
N ALA A 40 1.16 55.15 31.77
CA ALA A 40 0.95 54.79 30.36
C ALA A 40 2.24 54.79 29.53
N VAL A 41 3.36 55.32 30.06
CA VAL A 41 4.63 55.47 29.31
C VAL A 41 5.61 54.31 29.57
N LEU A 42 5.34 53.43 30.54
CA LEU A 42 6.19 52.25 30.83
C LEU A 42 5.73 50.94 30.17
N PHE A 43 4.61 50.92 29.44
CA PHE A 43 4.08 49.74 28.74
C PHE A 43 3.99 49.90 27.21
N ALA A 44 4.73 50.85 26.64
CA ALA A 44 4.92 50.98 25.20
C ALA A 44 6.35 50.57 24.80
N PHE A 45 6.87 49.48 25.38
CA PHE A 45 7.86 48.71 24.64
C PHE A 45 7.09 48.02 23.53
N PRO A 46 7.39 48.26 22.23
CA PRO A 46 6.87 47.37 21.21
C PRO A 46 7.32 45.97 21.63
N ARG A 47 6.37 45.04 21.77
CA ARG A 47 6.73 43.63 21.69
C ARG A 47 7.41 43.51 20.34
N VAL A 48 8.74 43.44 20.33
CA VAL A 48 9.47 42.94 19.18
C VAL A 48 9.03 41.48 19.11
N SER A 49 7.94 41.24 18.38
CA SER A 49 7.71 39.93 17.80
C SER A 49 8.96 39.69 16.96
N LEU A 50 9.84 38.81 17.43
CA LEU A 50 10.88 38.23 16.57
C LEU A 50 10.11 37.61 15.41
N ILE A 51 10.04 38.33 14.30
CA ILE A 51 9.46 37.82 13.05
C ILE A 51 10.35 36.63 12.70
N TRP A 52 9.78 35.42 12.75
CA TRP A 52 10.50 34.21 12.40
C TRP A 52 10.56 34.14 10.88
N THR A 53 11.50 34.89 10.30
CA THR A 53 11.77 34.84 8.85
C THR A 53 12.70 33.68 8.57
N PHE A 54 12.21 32.72 7.79
CA PHE A 54 13.01 31.62 7.27
C PHE A 54 14.10 32.20 6.36
N SER A 55 15.35 32.23 6.84
CA SER A 55 16.48 32.75 6.06
C SER A 55 17.06 31.65 5.17
N ILE A 56 17.25 31.97 3.89
CA ILE A 56 17.89 31.09 2.90
C ILE A 56 19.42 31.29 2.89
N GLU A 57 19.93 32.40 3.43
CA GLU A 57 21.32 32.84 3.26
C GLU A 57 22.35 31.84 3.85
N ASP A 58 21.90 31.06 4.84
CA ASP A 58 22.68 30.07 5.57
C ASP A 58 22.67 28.66 4.95
N CYS A 59 21.82 28.45 3.92
CA CYS A 59 21.68 27.18 3.25
C CYS A 59 22.94 26.75 2.51
N GLY A 60 23.38 25.51 2.74
CA GLY A 60 24.62 24.97 2.20
C GLY A 60 25.89 25.46 2.88
N ARG A 61 25.78 26.31 3.92
CA ARG A 61 26.92 26.80 4.71
C ARG A 61 26.86 26.31 6.15
N THR A 62 25.83 26.75 6.88
CA THR A 62 25.61 26.39 8.29
C THR A 62 24.33 25.58 8.47
N LYS A 63 23.44 25.57 7.46
CA LYS A 63 22.21 24.79 7.42
C LYS A 63 22.17 23.87 6.22
N GLY A 64 21.61 22.67 6.41
CA GLY A 64 21.11 21.88 5.30
C GLY A 64 19.68 22.31 4.95
N CYS A 65 19.33 22.32 3.67
CA CYS A 65 18.06 22.86 3.19
C CYS A 65 17.47 22.01 2.08
N TRP A 66 16.15 21.85 2.09
CA TRP A 66 15.39 21.17 1.08
C TRP A 66 14.13 21.98 0.79
N PHE A 67 14.00 22.46 -0.45
CA PHE A 67 12.92 23.34 -0.90
C PHE A 67 12.02 22.62 -1.91
N GLN A 68 10.70 22.71 -1.75
CA GLN A 68 9.73 22.07 -2.63
C GLN A 68 8.78 23.11 -3.25
N PRO A 69 8.52 23.09 -4.57
CA PRO A 69 9.14 22.24 -5.60
C PRO A 69 10.64 22.58 -5.81
N PRO A 70 11.41 21.75 -6.55
CA PRO A 70 12.83 22.00 -6.80
C PRO A 70 13.08 23.42 -7.33
N ASN A 71 14.06 24.11 -6.75
CA ASN A 71 14.50 25.46 -7.13
C ASN A 71 13.46 26.58 -6.96
N CYS A 72 12.39 26.35 -6.19
CA CYS A 72 11.40 27.40 -5.93
C CYS A 72 12.00 28.66 -5.26
N GLN A 73 13.07 28.48 -4.48
CA GLN A 73 13.74 29.55 -3.76
C GLN A 73 14.48 30.55 -4.67
N ASP A 74 14.84 30.16 -5.90
CA ASP A 74 15.69 30.97 -6.79
C ASP A 74 15.01 32.28 -7.23
N ASN A 75 13.67 32.28 -7.27
CA ASN A 75 12.88 33.45 -7.64
C ASN A 75 12.36 34.19 -6.40
N ASN A 76 11.63 33.47 -5.55
CA ASN A 76 11.03 34.00 -4.33
C ASN A 76 10.66 32.83 -3.42
N VAL A 77 11.20 32.81 -2.20
CA VAL A 77 10.94 31.77 -1.19
C VAL A 77 9.45 31.55 -0.90
N GLN A 78 8.64 32.61 -1.04
CA GLN A 78 7.19 32.56 -0.84
C GLN A 78 6.45 31.74 -1.92
N LEU A 79 7.15 31.35 -3.00
CA LEU A 79 6.61 30.45 -4.02
C LEU A 79 6.79 28.98 -3.67
N CYS A 80 7.61 28.66 -2.67
CA CYS A 80 7.79 27.28 -2.21
C CYS A 80 6.52 26.78 -1.52
N ASP A 81 6.10 25.57 -1.86
CA ASP A 81 4.98 24.88 -1.21
C ASP A 81 5.42 24.25 0.13
N GLY A 82 6.71 23.96 0.26
CA GLY A 82 7.30 23.35 1.44
C GLY A 82 8.80 23.66 1.56
N MET A 83 9.28 23.68 2.80
CA MET A 83 10.70 23.84 3.11
C MET A 83 11.06 23.02 4.34
N VAL A 84 12.24 22.39 4.30
CA VAL A 84 12.85 21.71 5.44
C VAL A 84 14.28 22.22 5.58
N GLN A 85 14.62 22.76 6.74
CA GLN A 85 15.99 23.11 7.11
C GLN A 85 16.42 22.27 8.30
N TRP A 86 17.71 21.94 8.35
CA TRP A 86 18.30 21.34 9.53
C TRP A 86 19.65 21.98 9.88
N THR A 87 19.90 22.09 11.18
CA THR A 87 21.17 22.59 11.74
C THR A 87 21.73 21.56 12.68
N VAL A 88 23.04 21.31 12.58
CA VAL A 88 23.76 20.41 13.48
C VAL A 88 23.85 21.04 14.87
N GLN A 89 23.46 20.29 15.90
CA GLN A 89 23.59 20.68 17.31
C GLN A 89 24.46 19.66 18.05
N PRO A 90 25.09 20.01 19.19
CA PRO A 90 25.95 19.07 19.92
C PRO A 90 25.23 17.78 20.35
N ASP A 91 23.97 17.90 20.74
CA ASP A 91 23.08 16.88 21.31
C ASP A 91 22.03 16.35 20.29
N GLY A 92 22.11 16.78 19.02
CA GLY A 92 21.20 16.30 17.98
C GLY A 92 21.07 17.24 16.78
N PHE A 93 19.85 17.44 16.29
CA PHE A 93 19.56 18.29 15.13
C PHE A 93 18.37 19.20 15.39
N SER A 94 18.48 20.48 15.01
CA SER A 94 17.34 21.39 14.96
C SER A 94 16.74 21.36 13.57
N PHE A 95 15.43 21.14 13.47
CA PHE A 95 14.68 21.12 12.22
C PHE A 95 13.69 22.27 12.19
N ASP A 96 13.70 23.01 11.07
CA ASP A 96 12.72 24.05 10.76
C ASP A 96 11.91 23.59 9.53
N LEU A 97 10.60 23.42 9.71
CA LEU A 97 9.65 23.02 8.68
C LEU A 97 8.72 24.19 8.36
N GLU A 98 8.52 24.45 7.08
CA GLU A 98 7.53 25.43 6.60
C GLU A 98 6.69 24.81 5.49
N ALA A 99 5.39 25.11 5.50
CA ALA A 99 4.46 24.59 4.50
C ALA A 99 3.38 25.61 4.16
N LYS A 100 3.18 25.85 2.88
CA LYS A 100 2.09 26.69 2.38
C LYS A 100 0.74 26.06 2.69
N ILE A 101 -0.24 26.85 3.08
CA ILE A 101 -1.61 26.37 3.37
C ILE A 101 -2.70 27.02 2.53
N SER A 102 -2.35 27.95 1.63
CA SER A 102 -3.33 28.70 0.84
C SER A 102 -4.22 27.82 -0.07
N ASP A 103 -3.75 26.63 -0.42
CA ASP A 103 -4.44 25.62 -1.23
C ASP A 103 -5.06 24.49 -0.37
N LEU A 104 -4.97 24.58 0.96
CA LEU A 104 -5.60 23.68 1.92
C LEU A 104 -6.96 24.23 2.41
N LYS A 105 -7.67 23.47 3.25
CA LYS A 105 -8.99 23.90 3.75
C LYS A 105 -8.87 25.00 4.80
N ARG A 106 -9.30 26.21 4.44
CA ARG A 106 -9.22 27.43 5.27
C ARG A 106 -9.68 27.29 6.74
N ASP A 107 -10.70 26.48 7.04
CA ASP A 107 -11.27 26.34 8.40
C ASP A 107 -10.84 25.05 9.13
N SER A 108 -9.76 24.40 8.68
CA SER A 108 -9.23 23.18 9.28
C SER A 108 -8.03 23.48 10.18
N ALA A 109 -7.67 22.52 11.04
CA ALA A 109 -6.29 22.45 11.51
C ALA A 109 -5.42 21.92 10.36
N HIS A 110 -4.11 22.13 10.45
CA HIS A 110 -3.18 21.69 9.41
C HIS A 110 -1.92 21.08 10.01
N TYR A 111 -1.20 20.29 9.21
CA TYR A 111 0.08 19.72 9.60
C TYR A 111 1.15 19.87 8.53
N VAL A 112 2.39 19.85 8.99
CA VAL A 112 3.61 19.68 8.19
C VAL A 112 4.45 18.57 8.83
N ALA A 113 5.06 17.73 8.00
CA ALA A 113 5.84 16.60 8.48
C ALA A 113 7.00 16.27 7.53
N VAL A 114 8.10 15.81 8.12
CA VAL A 114 9.23 15.19 7.43
C VAL A 114 9.46 13.79 7.98
N GLY A 115 9.33 12.79 7.12
CA GLY A 115 9.64 11.39 7.39
C GLY A 115 11.07 11.04 6.98
N PHE A 116 11.71 10.19 7.77
CA PHE A 116 13.04 9.65 7.54
C PHE A 116 12.90 8.17 7.20
N SER A 117 13.20 7.81 5.96
CA SER A 117 12.90 6.49 5.42
C SER A 117 14.13 5.77 4.89
N LYS A 118 14.10 4.45 4.95
CA LYS A 118 15.12 3.57 4.36
C LYS A 118 14.97 3.47 2.84
N ASP A 119 13.78 3.73 2.34
CA ASP A 119 13.42 3.69 0.93
C ASP A 119 12.55 4.91 0.53
N GLN A 120 12.07 4.89 -0.70
CA GLN A 120 11.31 5.98 -1.31
C GLN A 120 9.79 5.81 -1.10
N ARG A 121 9.38 5.10 -0.03
CA ARG A 121 7.98 4.80 0.28
C ARG A 121 7.66 5.22 1.69
N MET A 122 6.43 5.69 1.85
CA MET A 122 5.86 5.90 3.17
C MET A 122 5.48 4.54 3.75
N GLY A 123 6.38 3.96 4.53
CA GLY A 123 6.33 2.60 5.07
C GLY A 123 6.66 2.63 6.55
N ASP A 124 7.73 1.93 6.93
CA ASP A 124 8.29 1.98 8.29
C ASP A 124 9.21 3.20 8.44
N ASP A 125 8.64 4.33 8.83
CA ASP A 125 9.36 5.60 8.87
C ASP A 125 9.20 6.30 10.21
N SER A 126 10.31 6.81 10.75
CA SER A 126 10.26 7.82 11.81
C SER A 126 9.94 9.18 11.22
N VAL A 127 9.04 9.92 11.86
CA VAL A 127 8.53 11.18 11.34
C VAL A 127 8.65 12.26 12.41
N LEU A 128 9.15 13.42 12.03
CA LEU A 128 8.98 14.66 12.77
C LEU A 128 7.79 15.40 12.17
N GLU A 129 6.76 15.63 12.97
CA GLU A 129 5.54 16.31 12.52
C GLU A 129 5.16 17.46 13.44
N CYS A 130 4.43 18.42 12.89
CA CYS A 130 3.82 19.49 13.67
C CYS A 130 2.39 19.67 13.22
N VAL A 131 1.48 19.82 14.19
CA VAL A 131 0.07 20.06 13.91
C VAL A 131 -0.35 21.34 14.61
N VAL A 132 -0.92 22.23 13.82
CA VAL A 132 -1.29 23.59 14.22
C VAL A 132 -2.77 23.78 13.99
N ASP A 133 -3.47 24.31 15.00
CA ASP A 133 -4.85 24.69 14.90
C ASP A 133 -5.02 25.92 13.99
N LYS A 134 -6.27 26.29 13.71
CA LYS A 134 -6.60 27.45 12.88
C LYS A 134 -6.13 28.80 13.47
N ASN A 135 -5.82 28.85 14.76
CA ASN A 135 -5.39 30.06 15.46
C ASN A 135 -3.86 30.17 15.54
N GLY A 136 -3.12 29.20 14.99
CA GLY A 136 -1.66 29.16 15.05
C GLY A 136 -1.10 28.46 16.30
N ALA A 137 -1.95 27.93 17.18
CA ALA A 137 -1.52 27.15 18.34
C ALA A 137 -1.32 25.70 17.93
N GLY A 138 -0.14 25.14 18.19
CA GLY A 138 0.21 23.79 17.78
C GLY A 138 1.24 23.14 18.68
N ASN A 139 1.66 21.94 18.27
CA ASN A 139 2.77 21.25 18.90
C ASN A 139 3.49 20.36 17.88
N ALA A 140 4.73 19.97 18.20
CA ALA A 140 5.52 19.02 17.44
C ALA A 140 5.53 17.64 18.11
N PHE A 141 5.62 16.60 17.30
CA PHE A 141 5.63 15.21 17.74
C PHE A 141 6.62 14.41 16.92
N LEU A 142 7.21 13.40 17.56
CA LEU A 142 7.72 12.23 16.85
C LEU A 142 6.56 11.27 16.60
N SER A 143 6.47 10.76 15.38
CA SER A 143 5.48 9.76 15.00
C SER A 143 6.12 8.67 14.15
N PHE A 144 5.38 7.58 13.98
CA PHE A 144 5.80 6.43 13.18
C PHE A 144 4.76 6.12 12.13
N ASN A 145 5.20 6.00 10.88
CA ASN A 145 4.37 5.45 9.80
C ASN A 145 4.52 3.93 9.77
N ASP A 146 3.45 3.23 9.44
CA ASP A 146 3.42 1.77 9.21
C ASP A 146 2.79 1.41 7.85
N GLU A 147 3.03 2.25 6.83
CA GLU A 147 2.36 2.30 5.52
C GLU A 147 0.92 2.84 5.55
N THR A 148 0.07 2.30 6.42
CA THR A 148 -1.38 2.60 6.41
C THR A 148 -1.83 3.64 7.40
N THR A 149 -1.09 3.80 8.50
CA THR A 149 -1.40 4.70 9.59
C THR A 149 -0.17 5.48 10.01
N ASN A 150 -0.41 6.55 10.76
CA ASN A 150 0.64 7.27 11.44
C ASN A 150 0.28 7.36 12.93
N GLN A 151 1.16 6.84 13.79
CA GLN A 151 0.99 6.84 15.22
C GLN A 151 1.92 7.87 15.88
N ARG A 152 1.36 8.80 16.66
CA ARG A 152 2.16 9.71 17.50
C ARG A 152 2.77 8.97 18.68
N LEU A 153 4.07 9.18 18.90
CA LEU A 153 4.84 8.60 20.00
C LEU A 153 4.96 9.66 21.10
N LEU A 154 3.96 9.75 21.99
CA LEU A 154 3.86 10.85 22.96
C LEU A 154 5.04 10.88 23.94
N GLN A 155 5.41 9.73 24.50
CA GLN A 155 6.54 9.63 25.43
C GLN A 155 7.86 9.94 24.72
N ALA A 156 8.07 9.39 23.52
CA ALA A 156 9.26 9.70 22.73
C ALA A 156 9.34 11.20 22.40
N SER A 157 8.20 11.83 22.09
CA SER A 157 8.15 13.28 21.81
C SER A 157 8.56 14.11 23.02
N GLU A 158 8.12 13.72 24.23
CA GLU A 158 8.44 14.42 25.48
C GLU A 158 9.94 14.35 25.82
N VAL A 159 10.59 13.20 25.59
CA VAL A 159 12.00 13.00 25.94
C VAL A 159 12.97 13.43 24.83
N MET A 160 12.57 13.31 23.56
CA MET A 160 13.45 13.53 22.40
C MET A 160 13.30 14.91 21.77
N LEU A 161 12.22 15.66 22.05
CA LEU A 161 12.01 16.98 21.45
C LEU A 161 12.17 18.10 22.47
N SER A 162 12.85 19.16 22.04
CA SER A 162 12.98 20.40 22.81
C SER A 162 12.92 21.62 21.89
N ASN A 163 12.87 22.82 22.47
CA ASN A 163 12.81 24.08 21.73
C ASN A 163 11.73 24.09 20.64
N ILE A 164 10.55 23.55 20.98
CA ILE A 164 9.42 23.47 20.06
C ILE A 164 8.82 24.87 19.90
N SER A 165 8.66 25.29 18.66
CA SER A 165 7.94 26.48 18.27
C SER A 165 7.04 26.15 17.09
N THR A 166 5.77 26.54 17.16
CA THR A 166 4.83 26.36 16.06
C THR A 166 4.06 27.66 15.85
N GLY A 167 3.70 27.94 14.61
CA GLY A 167 2.90 29.11 14.29
C GLY A 167 2.25 29.01 12.92
N LEU A 168 1.36 29.96 12.68
CA LEU A 168 0.74 30.19 11.39
C LEU A 168 0.96 31.67 11.04
N GLU A 169 1.75 31.92 10.02
CA GLU A 169 2.18 33.27 9.64
C GLU A 169 2.19 33.36 8.11
N ASP A 170 1.66 34.46 7.56
CA ASP A 170 1.65 34.73 6.11
C ASP A 170 1.14 33.58 5.23
N GLY A 171 0.13 32.83 5.72
CA GLY A 171 -0.43 31.70 4.98
C GLY A 171 0.49 30.47 4.91
N HIS A 172 1.45 30.37 5.83
CA HIS A 172 2.34 29.23 6.01
C HIS A 172 2.26 28.68 7.43
N ILE A 173 2.28 27.36 7.56
CA ILE A 173 2.58 26.70 8.82
C ILE A 173 4.08 26.75 9.01
N LYS A 174 4.47 27.07 10.23
CA LYS A 174 5.84 27.26 10.65
C LYS A 174 6.10 26.38 11.86
N CYS A 175 7.12 25.53 11.80
CA CYS A 175 7.47 24.65 12.90
C CYS A 175 8.99 24.55 13.08
N SER A 176 9.46 24.72 14.31
CA SER A 176 10.83 24.46 14.72
C SER A 176 10.81 23.44 15.85
N ALA A 177 11.64 22.40 15.77
CA ALA A 177 11.85 21.46 16.86
C ALA A 177 13.29 20.96 16.87
N LYS A 178 13.87 20.80 18.06
CA LYS A 178 15.17 20.18 18.26
C LYS A 178 15.01 18.72 18.62
N TRP A 179 15.50 17.83 17.77
CA TRP A 179 15.54 16.40 17.98
C TRP A 179 16.84 16.01 18.69
N LEU A 180 16.72 15.62 19.96
CA LEU A 180 17.79 15.23 20.87
C LEU A 180 18.16 13.76 20.65
N LEU A 181 19.19 13.47 19.83
CA LEU A 181 19.54 12.08 19.51
C LEU A 181 20.09 11.31 20.72
N ASP A 182 20.72 12.00 21.66
CA ASP A 182 21.35 11.37 22.83
C ASP A 182 20.32 10.87 23.85
N ALA A 183 19.09 11.37 23.80
CA ALA A 183 17.97 10.94 24.65
C ALA A 183 17.28 9.65 24.15
N LYS A 184 17.76 9.03 23.05
CA LYS A 184 17.11 7.86 22.44
C LYS A 184 16.98 6.68 23.41
N ASN A 185 17.92 6.53 24.33
CA ASN A 185 17.89 5.45 25.33
C ASN A 185 16.81 5.64 26.41
N ASP A 186 16.23 6.84 26.50
CA ASP A 186 15.15 7.16 27.43
C ASP A 186 13.76 6.96 26.81
N VAL A 187 13.70 6.59 25.52
CA VAL A 187 12.45 6.21 24.83
C VAL A 187 12.01 4.83 25.31
N ASP A 188 10.72 4.67 25.54
CA ASP A 188 10.14 3.41 26.01
C ASP A 188 10.53 2.23 25.10
N ASN A 189 10.85 1.08 25.70
CA ASN A 189 11.46 -0.07 24.98
C ASN A 189 10.58 -0.57 23.82
N GLY A 190 9.27 -0.41 23.93
CA GLY A 190 8.31 -0.79 22.89
C GLY A 190 8.31 0.13 21.66
N ASP A 191 8.81 1.36 21.79
CA ASP A 191 8.80 2.38 20.73
C ASP A 191 10.22 2.74 20.25
N THR A 192 11.28 2.27 20.89
CA THR A 192 12.67 2.60 20.52
C THR A 192 13.00 2.27 19.05
N TYR A 193 12.41 1.21 18.49
CA TYR A 193 12.61 0.84 17.08
C TYR A 193 11.87 1.76 16.11
N LYS A 194 10.85 2.47 16.58
CA LYS A 194 10.04 3.44 15.82
C LYS A 194 10.69 4.82 15.73
N VAL A 195 11.75 5.06 16.53
CA VAL A 195 12.52 6.31 16.55
C VAL A 195 13.92 6.05 16.02
N PHE A 196 14.17 6.44 14.78
CA PHE A 196 15.44 6.20 14.09
C PHE A 196 16.56 7.05 14.68
N ASN A 197 17.77 6.48 14.71
CA ASN A 197 18.97 7.26 14.94
C ASN A 197 19.41 7.84 13.60
N LEU A 198 19.29 9.16 13.44
CA LEU A 198 19.56 9.80 12.15
C LEU A 198 21.02 9.62 11.68
N GLU A 199 21.96 9.36 12.59
CA GLU A 199 23.38 9.15 12.28
C GLU A 199 23.72 7.69 11.92
N GLU A 200 22.78 6.76 12.03
CA GLU A 200 23.04 5.33 11.82
C GLU A 200 23.31 4.99 10.34
N GLN A 201 22.60 5.66 9.43
CA GLN A 201 22.72 5.44 7.99
C GLN A 201 22.18 6.66 7.22
N PRO A 202 22.38 6.73 5.89
CA PRO A 202 21.73 7.73 5.06
C PRO A 202 20.21 7.46 4.91
N TRP A 203 19.39 8.51 4.86
CA TRP A 203 17.92 8.42 4.82
C TRP A 203 17.32 9.13 3.62
N TYR A 204 16.26 8.58 3.03
CA TYR A 204 15.37 9.38 2.19
C TYR A 204 14.52 10.30 3.07
N LEU A 205 14.32 11.54 2.65
CA LEU A 205 13.37 12.44 3.31
C LEU A 205 12.05 12.43 2.55
N LEU A 206 10.95 12.32 3.29
CA LEU A 206 9.58 12.32 2.77
C LEU A 206 8.84 13.52 3.36
N PHE A 207 8.52 14.53 2.55
CA PHE A 207 7.83 15.74 3.00
C PHE A 207 6.34 15.65 2.71
N ALA A 208 5.52 15.87 3.73
CA ALA A 208 4.07 15.90 3.62
C ALA A 208 3.47 17.11 4.34
N ARG A 209 2.43 17.70 3.74
CA ARG A 209 1.56 18.70 4.36
C ARG A 209 0.10 18.36 4.10
N GLY A 210 -0.80 18.74 4.99
CA GLY A 210 -2.21 18.44 4.81
C GLY A 210 -3.13 18.98 5.90
N ASP A 211 -4.41 18.63 5.77
CA ASP A 211 -5.44 18.98 6.74
C ASP A 211 -5.37 18.05 7.97
N ALA A 212 -5.71 18.59 9.14
CA ALA A 212 -5.99 17.84 10.35
C ALA A 212 -7.41 18.18 10.84
N ASP A 213 -8.01 17.31 11.64
CA ASP A 213 -9.30 17.57 12.26
C ASP A 213 -9.23 18.82 13.17
N PRO A 214 -10.14 19.80 13.03
CA PRO A 214 -10.06 21.05 13.77
C PRO A 214 -10.30 20.91 15.28
N ARG A 215 -10.78 19.75 15.77
CA ARG A 215 -11.04 19.50 17.19
C ARG A 215 -10.04 18.54 17.80
N SER A 216 -9.85 17.37 17.18
CA SER A 216 -8.93 16.35 17.72
C SER A 216 -7.47 16.60 17.33
N LEU A 217 -7.23 17.48 16.35
CA LEU A 217 -5.92 17.67 15.72
C LEU A 217 -5.35 16.37 15.13
N GLU A 218 -6.21 15.40 14.85
CA GLU A 218 -5.84 14.16 14.18
C GLU A 218 -5.57 14.44 12.70
N LYS A 219 -4.41 14.02 12.20
CA LYS A 219 -4.01 14.27 10.82
C LYS A 219 -4.93 13.51 9.86
N ARG A 220 -5.34 14.17 8.78
CA ARG A 220 -5.95 13.48 7.65
C ARG A 220 -4.86 12.98 6.72
N ILE A 221 -5.19 11.95 5.95
CA ILE A 221 -4.28 11.44 4.91
C ILE A 221 -3.86 12.59 3.98
N HIS A 222 -2.56 12.62 3.66
CA HIS A 222 -2.03 13.55 2.67
C HIS A 222 -2.70 13.34 1.30
N PHE A 223 -2.55 14.31 0.40
CA PHE A 223 -3.12 14.19 -0.94
C PHE A 223 -2.51 13.02 -1.71
N LEU A 224 -3.38 12.27 -2.41
CA LEU A 224 -2.98 11.12 -3.23
C LEU A 224 -3.08 11.43 -4.73
N ASN A 225 -3.57 12.62 -5.11
CA ASN A 225 -3.70 13.05 -6.51
C ASN A 225 -2.37 13.63 -6.99
N ASP A 226 -2.05 13.43 -8.27
CA ASP A 226 -0.92 14.14 -8.89
C ASP A 226 -1.18 15.65 -8.81
N GLY A 227 -0.13 16.43 -8.46
CA GLY A 227 -0.22 17.88 -8.36
C GLY A 227 0.67 18.46 -7.25
N PRO A 228 0.60 19.78 -7.00
CA PRO A 228 1.46 20.48 -6.04
C PRO A 228 1.33 19.97 -4.59
N GLN A 229 0.17 19.38 -4.25
CA GLN A 229 -0.14 18.87 -2.93
C GLN A 229 0.38 17.44 -2.68
N LEU A 230 0.78 16.73 -3.74
CA LEU A 230 1.34 15.39 -3.59
C LEU A 230 2.67 15.49 -2.82
N PRO A 231 2.91 14.62 -1.83
CA PRO A 231 4.16 14.62 -1.07
C PRO A 231 5.40 14.59 -1.96
N TRP A 232 6.46 15.23 -1.49
CA TRP A 232 7.77 15.21 -2.11
C TRP A 232 8.68 14.24 -1.38
N MET A 233 9.62 13.67 -2.11
CA MET A 233 10.58 12.72 -1.58
C MET A 233 11.92 12.94 -2.26
N THR A 234 13.01 12.83 -1.51
CA THR A 234 14.35 13.00 -2.07
C THR A 234 14.68 11.88 -3.04
N ASP A 235 15.40 12.20 -4.12
CA ASP A 235 15.84 11.16 -5.06
C ASP A 235 17.10 10.44 -4.57
N THR A 236 17.83 11.07 -3.67
CA THR A 236 19.03 10.54 -3.02
C THR A 236 18.85 10.50 -1.50
N LYS A 237 19.68 9.67 -0.85
CA LYS A 237 19.73 9.58 0.60
C LYS A 237 20.57 10.71 1.20
N ILE A 238 20.08 11.27 2.28
CA ILE A 238 20.67 12.38 3.04
C ILE A 238 21.42 11.81 4.25
N VAL A 239 22.65 12.26 4.44
CA VAL A 239 23.50 11.86 5.58
C VAL A 239 23.38 12.92 6.68
N PHE A 240 22.97 12.49 7.87
CA PHE A 240 23.03 13.32 9.07
C PHE A 240 24.24 12.91 9.89
N CYS A 241 25.05 13.89 10.29
CA CYS A 241 26.26 13.64 11.06
C CYS A 241 26.65 14.86 11.90
N ARG A 242 26.96 14.64 13.18
CA ARG A 242 27.44 15.68 14.11
C ARG A 242 28.97 15.73 14.20
N TYR A 243 29.64 14.58 14.17
CA TYR A 243 31.08 14.47 14.44
C TYR A 243 31.78 13.60 13.40
N ASN A 244 33.02 13.97 13.02
CA ASN A 244 33.87 13.19 12.09
C ASN A 244 33.19 12.85 10.75
N CYS A 245 32.47 13.81 10.18
CA CYS A 245 31.69 13.61 8.96
C CYS A 245 32.58 13.46 7.73
N SER A 246 32.31 12.43 6.92
CA SER A 246 33.00 12.23 5.63
C SER A 246 32.57 13.24 4.56
N THR A 247 31.36 13.78 4.69
CA THR A 247 30.76 14.79 3.81
C THR A 247 30.16 15.90 4.65
N SER A 248 30.05 17.10 4.08
CA SER A 248 29.37 18.22 4.75
C SER A 248 27.92 17.84 5.08
N PRO A 249 27.48 17.91 6.35
CA PRO A 249 26.09 17.64 6.73
C PRO A 249 25.14 18.78 6.35
N THR A 250 25.68 19.92 5.92
CA THR A 250 24.94 21.13 5.55
C THR A 250 25.09 21.35 4.04
N PHE A 251 24.02 21.06 3.31
CA PHE A 251 23.95 21.16 1.84
C PHE A 251 22.52 21.43 1.38
N ILE A 252 22.36 21.81 0.12
CA ILE A 252 21.04 22.02 -0.49
C ILE A 252 20.65 20.77 -1.27
N VAL A 253 19.46 20.24 -0.97
CA VAL A 253 18.87 19.11 -1.69
C VAL A 253 18.14 19.63 -2.93
N SER A 254 18.70 19.33 -4.09
CA SER A 254 18.14 19.72 -5.40
C SER A 254 17.34 18.60 -6.08
N GLU A 255 17.70 17.34 -5.83
CA GLU A 255 17.10 16.18 -6.50
C GLU A 255 15.96 15.59 -5.65
N MET A 256 14.75 15.65 -6.20
CA MET A 256 13.53 15.17 -5.55
C MET A 256 12.46 14.85 -6.58
N ILE A 257 11.54 13.99 -6.18
CA ILE A 257 10.44 13.51 -7.02
C ILE A 257 9.16 13.45 -6.17
N GLN A 258 7.99 13.50 -6.81
CA GLN A 258 6.72 13.18 -6.15
C GLN A 258 6.25 11.76 -6.50
N SER A 259 6.58 11.29 -7.70
CA SER A 259 6.17 9.99 -8.20
C SER A 259 6.98 9.57 -9.43
N HIS A 260 7.39 8.31 -9.46
CA HIS A 260 8.00 7.66 -10.64
C HIS A 260 7.00 7.43 -11.78
N VAL A 261 5.73 7.19 -11.43
CA VAL A 261 4.66 6.89 -12.39
C VAL A 261 3.43 7.67 -12.00
N SER A 262 2.93 8.52 -12.91
CA SER A 262 1.73 9.32 -12.65
C SER A 262 0.59 8.45 -12.14
N ARG A 263 -0.25 9.01 -11.27
CA ARG A 263 -1.41 8.31 -10.73
C ARG A 263 -2.25 7.67 -11.83
N TRP A 264 -2.45 8.38 -12.94
CA TRP A 264 -3.22 7.90 -14.07
C TRP A 264 -2.72 6.53 -14.59
N TRP A 265 -1.40 6.39 -14.77
CA TRP A 265 -0.77 5.14 -15.21
C TRP A 265 -0.68 4.12 -14.07
N ARG A 266 -0.41 4.55 -12.85
CA ARG A 266 -0.26 3.66 -11.67
C ARG A 266 -1.49 2.78 -11.48
N TYR A 267 -2.69 3.35 -11.53
CA TYR A 267 -3.94 2.61 -11.35
C TYR A 267 -4.27 1.73 -12.57
N ARG A 268 -3.98 2.20 -13.79
CA ARG A 268 -4.24 1.43 -15.03
C ARG A 268 -3.31 0.23 -15.18
N LEU A 269 -2.04 0.37 -14.84
CA LEU A 269 -1.09 -0.74 -14.84
C LEU A 269 -1.47 -1.81 -13.82
N ALA A 270 -1.92 -1.40 -12.62
CA ALA A 270 -2.45 -2.32 -11.62
C ALA A 270 -3.73 -3.03 -12.10
N LEU A 271 -4.64 -2.31 -12.78
CA LEU A 271 -5.83 -2.91 -13.39
C LEU A 271 -5.44 -3.91 -14.48
N LEU A 272 -4.56 -3.53 -15.42
CA LEU A 272 -4.09 -4.41 -16.50
C LEU A 272 -3.42 -5.67 -15.95
N HIS A 273 -2.60 -5.54 -14.91
CA HIS A 273 -2.04 -6.69 -14.19
C HIS A 273 -3.14 -7.64 -13.70
N GLY A 274 -4.15 -7.12 -12.99
CA GLY A 274 -5.27 -7.91 -12.48
C GLY A 274 -6.06 -8.61 -13.61
N VAL A 275 -6.39 -7.89 -14.67
CA VAL A 275 -7.12 -8.43 -15.84
C VAL A 275 -6.35 -9.55 -16.51
N LEU A 276 -5.08 -9.32 -16.81
CA LEU A 276 -4.22 -10.30 -17.46
C LEU A 276 -4.02 -11.54 -16.59
N MET A 277 -3.80 -11.37 -15.28
CA MET A 277 -3.59 -12.49 -14.36
C MET A 277 -4.84 -13.36 -14.22
N VAL A 278 -6.03 -12.78 -14.01
CA VAL A 278 -7.28 -13.56 -13.90
C VAL A 278 -7.57 -14.30 -15.21
N PHE A 279 -7.43 -13.62 -16.36
CA PHE A 279 -7.66 -14.27 -17.66
C PHE A 279 -6.65 -15.39 -17.94
N ALA A 280 -5.35 -15.14 -17.71
CA ALA A 280 -4.31 -16.13 -17.96
C ALA A 280 -4.47 -17.37 -17.07
N TRP A 281 -4.75 -17.21 -15.78
CA TRP A 281 -4.85 -18.33 -14.84
C TRP A 281 -6.20 -19.07 -14.92
N TRP A 282 -7.30 -18.34 -14.98
CA TRP A 282 -8.62 -18.93 -14.82
C TRP A 282 -9.35 -19.22 -16.13
N VAL A 283 -8.98 -18.58 -17.25
CA VAL A 283 -9.53 -18.95 -18.56
C VAL A 283 -8.57 -19.89 -19.28
N LEU A 284 -7.31 -19.48 -19.46
CA LEU A 284 -6.37 -20.24 -20.29
C LEU A 284 -5.74 -21.44 -19.55
N ALA A 285 -5.09 -21.21 -18.40
CA ALA A 285 -4.33 -22.26 -17.71
C ALA A 285 -5.22 -23.38 -17.15
N SER A 286 -6.33 -23.03 -16.51
CA SER A 286 -7.35 -23.99 -16.05
C SER A 286 -7.88 -24.88 -17.19
N SER A 287 -8.21 -24.28 -18.34
CA SER A 287 -8.64 -25.00 -19.53
C SER A 287 -7.53 -25.92 -20.06
N ALA A 288 -6.29 -25.44 -20.12
CA ALA A 288 -5.13 -26.24 -20.53
C ALA A 288 -4.92 -27.46 -19.62
N ILE A 289 -5.14 -27.32 -18.31
CA ILE A 289 -5.04 -28.42 -17.33
C ILE A 289 -6.13 -29.47 -17.60
N LEU A 290 -7.39 -29.05 -17.75
CA LEU A 290 -8.50 -29.99 -17.99
C LEU A 290 -8.33 -30.75 -19.31
N VAL A 291 -7.94 -30.06 -20.37
CA VAL A 291 -7.69 -30.66 -21.69
C VAL A 291 -6.57 -31.70 -21.63
N ALA A 292 -5.43 -31.35 -21.03
CA ALA A 292 -4.31 -32.28 -20.90
C ALA A 292 -4.65 -33.53 -20.09
N ARG A 293 -5.51 -33.42 -19.08
CA ARG A 293 -5.82 -34.52 -18.17
C ARG A 293 -6.92 -35.43 -18.70
N TYR A 294 -8.00 -34.85 -19.23
CA TYR A 294 -9.25 -35.59 -19.46
C TYR A 294 -9.62 -35.78 -20.94
N PHE A 295 -8.97 -35.05 -21.86
CA PHE A 295 -9.40 -34.99 -23.27
C PHE A 295 -8.53 -35.81 -24.23
N LYS A 296 -7.49 -36.48 -23.74
CA LYS A 296 -6.62 -37.36 -24.54
C LYS A 296 -7.39 -38.36 -25.44
N PRO A 297 -8.41 -39.09 -24.97
CA PRO A 297 -9.08 -40.12 -25.76
C PRO A 297 -10.23 -39.60 -26.65
N ILE A 298 -10.59 -38.31 -26.59
CA ILE A 298 -11.82 -37.80 -27.23
C ILE A 298 -11.69 -37.66 -28.74
N TRP A 299 -10.51 -37.29 -29.22
CA TRP A 299 -10.24 -37.06 -30.65
C TRP A 299 -9.05 -37.92 -31.13
N PRO A 300 -9.17 -39.26 -31.15
CA PRO A 300 -8.04 -40.14 -31.43
C PRO A 300 -7.54 -40.03 -32.88
N GLU A 301 -8.45 -39.79 -33.83
CA GLU A 301 -8.14 -39.76 -35.27
C GLU A 301 -7.95 -38.35 -35.82
N LYS A 302 -8.29 -37.30 -35.04
CA LYS A 302 -8.17 -35.92 -35.51
C LYS A 302 -6.83 -35.33 -35.09
N LYS A 303 -6.18 -34.66 -36.03
CA LYS A 303 -4.97 -33.88 -35.79
C LYS A 303 -5.27 -32.40 -36.04
N LEU A 304 -4.65 -31.53 -35.26
CA LEU A 304 -4.64 -30.07 -35.44
C LEU A 304 -3.19 -29.64 -35.61
N PHE A 305 -2.86 -28.98 -36.73
CA PHE A 305 -1.48 -28.64 -37.11
C PHE A 305 -0.50 -29.82 -37.03
N GLY A 306 -0.94 -31.01 -37.44
CA GLY A 306 -0.12 -32.22 -37.47
C GLY A 306 0.06 -32.95 -36.12
N THR A 307 -0.44 -32.39 -35.00
CA THR A 307 -0.38 -33.03 -33.67
C THR A 307 -1.77 -33.40 -33.13
N ALA A 308 -1.85 -34.22 -32.09
CA ALA A 308 -3.13 -34.59 -31.49
C ALA A 308 -3.87 -33.34 -30.95
N VAL A 309 -5.18 -33.23 -31.20
CA VAL A 309 -5.98 -32.03 -30.87
C VAL A 309 -5.81 -31.60 -29.40
N TRP A 310 -5.89 -32.55 -28.46
CA TRP A 310 -5.74 -32.23 -27.03
C TRP A 310 -4.35 -31.65 -26.71
N PHE A 311 -3.31 -32.12 -27.40
CA PHE A 311 -1.93 -31.70 -27.15
C PHE A 311 -1.69 -30.29 -27.70
N GLN A 312 -2.19 -30.03 -28.91
CA GLN A 312 -2.13 -28.70 -29.51
C GLN A 312 -2.86 -27.66 -28.65
N VAL A 313 -4.11 -27.94 -28.28
CA VAL A 313 -4.93 -27.02 -27.47
C VAL A 313 -4.30 -26.78 -26.09
N HIS A 314 -3.82 -27.84 -25.42
CA HIS A 314 -3.09 -27.69 -24.16
C HIS A 314 -1.86 -26.79 -24.32
N ARG A 315 -1.03 -27.06 -25.33
CA ARG A 315 0.21 -26.30 -25.58
C ARG A 315 -0.07 -24.83 -25.84
N ASP A 316 -1.02 -24.52 -26.72
CA ASP A 316 -1.29 -23.14 -27.13
C ASP A 316 -1.90 -22.34 -25.98
N PHE A 317 -2.83 -22.92 -25.22
CA PHE A 317 -3.41 -22.26 -24.05
C PHE A 317 -2.38 -22.08 -22.93
N ALA A 318 -1.55 -23.09 -22.67
CA ALA A 318 -0.51 -23.01 -21.64
C ALA A 318 0.56 -21.97 -21.99
N LEU A 319 1.07 -21.97 -23.23
CA LEU A 319 2.07 -20.99 -23.67
C LEU A 319 1.51 -19.57 -23.68
N THR A 320 0.31 -19.37 -24.22
CA THR A 320 -0.35 -18.05 -24.20
C THR A 320 -0.56 -17.56 -22.77
N SER A 321 -0.99 -18.44 -21.87
CA SER A 321 -1.14 -18.11 -20.45
C SER A 321 0.18 -17.64 -19.84
N VAL A 322 1.27 -18.39 -20.02
CA VAL A 322 2.59 -18.01 -19.47
C VAL A 322 3.07 -16.67 -20.03
N LEU A 323 2.90 -16.42 -21.34
CA LEU A 323 3.27 -15.13 -21.94
C LEU A 323 2.50 -13.96 -21.35
N LEU A 324 1.18 -14.11 -21.14
CA LEU A 324 0.36 -13.07 -20.51
C LEU A 324 0.74 -12.85 -19.04
N GLN A 325 1.08 -13.92 -18.29
CA GLN A 325 1.56 -13.80 -16.91
C GLN A 325 2.88 -13.05 -16.83
N LEU A 326 3.85 -13.34 -17.71
CA LEU A 326 5.13 -12.64 -17.76
C LEU A 326 4.95 -11.16 -18.12
N LEU A 327 4.08 -10.85 -19.08
CA LEU A 327 3.71 -9.47 -19.41
C LEU A 327 3.07 -8.76 -18.21
N ALA A 328 2.11 -9.40 -17.54
CA ALA A 328 1.45 -8.83 -16.37
C ALA A 328 2.41 -8.60 -15.20
N LEU A 329 3.40 -9.48 -15.03
CA LEU A 329 4.45 -9.33 -14.03
C LEU A 329 5.38 -8.14 -14.36
N LEU A 330 5.78 -8.01 -15.62
CA LEU A 330 6.59 -6.88 -16.08
C LEU A 330 5.89 -5.54 -15.82
N LEU A 331 4.60 -5.43 -16.14
CA LEU A 331 3.82 -4.21 -15.95
C LEU A 331 3.73 -3.79 -14.48
N ILE A 332 3.52 -4.74 -13.57
CA ILE A 332 3.39 -4.41 -12.14
C ILE A 332 4.75 -4.06 -11.50
N PHE A 333 5.84 -4.70 -11.91
CA PHE A 333 7.18 -4.32 -11.45
C PHE A 333 7.59 -2.94 -11.96
N TYR A 334 7.28 -2.62 -13.22
CA TYR A 334 7.47 -1.27 -13.75
C TYR A 334 6.69 -0.23 -12.93
N GLN A 335 5.41 -0.51 -12.66
CA GLN A 335 4.58 0.35 -11.80
C GLN A 335 5.16 0.51 -10.39
N ALA A 336 5.74 -0.55 -9.82
CA ALA A 336 6.32 -0.58 -8.48
C ALA A 336 7.76 -0.05 -8.39
N ASN A 337 8.32 0.44 -9.50
CA ASN A 337 9.71 0.84 -9.64
C ASN A 337 10.71 -0.26 -9.23
N TRP A 338 10.42 -1.52 -9.56
CA TRP A 338 11.27 -2.68 -9.27
C TRP A 338 11.56 -2.94 -7.78
N VAL A 339 10.82 -2.28 -6.88
CA VAL A 339 10.98 -2.46 -5.43
C VAL A 339 10.00 -3.50 -4.89
N TRP A 340 10.55 -4.49 -4.20
CA TRP A 340 9.80 -5.56 -3.52
C TRP A 340 9.05 -5.02 -2.30
N TYR A 341 7.86 -5.57 -2.04
CA TYR A 341 7.04 -5.18 -0.88
C TYR A 341 7.26 -6.17 0.27
N GLY A 342 7.65 -5.65 1.43
CA GLY A 342 7.73 -6.38 2.70
C GLY A 342 6.52 -6.11 3.60
N CYS A 343 6.45 -6.80 4.75
CA CYS A 343 5.56 -6.36 5.84
C CYS A 343 6.18 -5.16 6.54
N SER A 344 5.34 -4.23 7.00
CA SER A 344 5.74 -3.24 8.01
C SER A 344 6.13 -3.94 9.32
N TYR A 345 6.84 -3.25 10.21
CA TYR A 345 7.19 -3.78 11.53
C TYR A 345 5.96 -4.20 12.34
N GLU A 346 4.85 -3.46 12.25
CA GLU A 346 3.59 -3.80 12.93
C GLU A 346 2.79 -4.90 12.21
N CYS A 347 3.16 -5.21 10.95
CA CYS A 347 2.61 -6.26 10.11
C CYS A 347 1.08 -6.44 10.23
N SER A 348 0.34 -5.37 9.94
CA SER A 348 -1.12 -5.37 9.89
C SER A 348 -1.65 -6.41 8.88
N SER A 349 -2.93 -6.77 8.97
CA SER A 349 -3.57 -7.75 8.06
C SER A 349 -3.44 -7.38 6.57
N ASP A 350 -3.46 -6.08 6.28
CA ASP A 350 -3.36 -5.55 4.92
C ASP A 350 -1.92 -5.64 4.41
N SER A 351 -0.95 -5.27 5.25
CA SER A 351 0.49 -5.45 4.97
C SER A 351 0.84 -6.92 4.76
N PHE A 352 0.29 -7.82 5.58
CA PHE A 352 0.45 -9.26 5.43
C PHE A 352 -0.13 -9.76 4.09
N SER A 353 -1.36 -9.37 3.75
CA SER A 353 -2.02 -9.78 2.50
C SER A 353 -1.22 -9.32 1.28
N LYS A 354 -0.68 -8.10 1.31
CA LYS A 354 0.16 -7.54 0.27
C LYS A 354 1.47 -8.30 0.11
N GLN A 355 2.17 -8.58 1.20
CA GLN A 355 3.40 -9.36 1.17
C GLN A 355 3.15 -10.78 0.64
N MET A 356 2.11 -11.46 1.14
CA MET A 356 1.78 -12.81 0.73
C MET A 356 1.29 -12.87 -0.72
N HIS A 357 0.55 -11.87 -1.19
CA HIS A 357 0.19 -11.75 -2.61
C HIS A 357 1.43 -11.72 -3.50
N VAL A 358 2.45 -10.92 -3.15
CA VAL A 358 3.70 -10.85 -3.93
C VAL A 358 4.46 -12.17 -3.89
N ILE A 359 4.64 -12.78 -2.71
CA ILE A 359 5.39 -14.03 -2.55
C ILE A 359 4.71 -15.19 -3.28
N THR A 360 3.41 -15.42 -3.02
CA THR A 360 2.65 -16.52 -3.63
C THR A 360 2.49 -16.31 -5.14
N GLY A 361 2.29 -15.07 -5.58
CA GLY A 361 2.12 -14.74 -7.00
C GLY A 361 3.40 -14.91 -7.80
N PHE A 362 4.52 -14.39 -7.29
CA PHE A 362 5.82 -14.58 -7.93
C PHE A 362 6.19 -16.07 -8.00
N SER A 363 5.97 -16.81 -6.91
CA SER A 363 6.20 -18.26 -6.88
C SER A 363 5.33 -19.00 -7.92
N ALA A 364 4.06 -18.63 -8.05
CA ALA A 364 3.15 -19.22 -9.05
C ALA A 364 3.65 -18.97 -10.48
N VAL A 365 4.07 -17.74 -10.81
CA VAL A 365 4.59 -17.40 -12.13
C VAL A 365 5.93 -18.10 -12.40
N CYS A 366 6.82 -18.22 -11.42
CA CYS A 366 8.05 -19.02 -11.55
C CYS A 366 7.74 -20.50 -11.86
N CYS A 367 6.82 -21.12 -11.11
CA CYS A 367 6.40 -22.49 -11.38
C CYS A 367 5.79 -22.65 -12.78
N ALA A 368 4.98 -21.67 -13.24
CA ALA A 368 4.39 -21.68 -14.57
C ALA A 368 5.44 -21.48 -15.69
N ALA A 369 6.38 -20.56 -15.50
CA ALA A 369 7.44 -20.25 -16.46
C ALA A 369 8.45 -21.41 -16.64
N VAL A 370 8.61 -22.26 -15.62
CA VAL A 370 9.42 -23.48 -15.71
C VAL A 370 8.69 -24.59 -16.49
N GLN A 371 7.35 -24.55 -16.63
CA GLN A 371 6.59 -25.60 -17.34
C GLN A 371 7.00 -25.82 -18.79
N PRO A 372 7.15 -24.77 -19.64
CA PRO A 372 7.65 -24.95 -21.00
C PRO A 372 9.06 -25.56 -21.03
N LEU A 373 9.94 -25.19 -20.11
CA LEU A 373 11.30 -25.75 -20.02
C LEU A 373 11.26 -27.26 -19.71
N ILE A 374 10.43 -27.66 -18.74
CA ILE A 374 10.16 -29.07 -18.45
C ILE A 374 9.60 -29.76 -19.70
N ALA A 375 8.67 -29.13 -20.42
CA ALA A 375 8.06 -29.71 -21.60
C ALA A 375 9.04 -29.94 -22.77
N VAL A 376 10.10 -29.13 -22.91
CA VAL A 376 11.15 -29.32 -23.93
C VAL A 376 11.94 -30.60 -23.70
N ILE A 377 12.23 -30.95 -22.45
CA ILE A 377 12.97 -32.18 -22.09
C ILE A 377 12.07 -33.43 -22.01
N ARG A 378 10.85 -33.36 -22.56
CA ARG A 378 9.87 -34.46 -22.53
C ARG A 378 10.46 -35.73 -23.17
N PRO A 379 10.60 -36.83 -22.41
CA PRO A 379 11.12 -38.09 -22.94
C PRO A 379 10.17 -38.73 -23.96
N GLY A 380 10.73 -39.58 -24.82
CA GLY A 380 9.98 -40.41 -25.76
C GLY A 380 8.90 -41.27 -25.06
N PRO A 381 7.87 -41.72 -25.79
CA PRO A 381 6.73 -42.44 -25.23
C PRO A 381 7.10 -43.72 -24.46
N ASN A 382 8.18 -44.40 -24.86
CA ASN A 382 8.64 -45.67 -24.27
C ASN A 382 9.80 -45.51 -23.27
N SER A 383 10.19 -44.28 -22.91
CA SER A 383 11.32 -44.05 -22.00
C SER A 383 10.95 -44.36 -20.55
N SER A 384 11.87 -44.97 -19.78
CA SER A 384 11.74 -45.20 -18.34
C SER A 384 11.66 -43.91 -17.50
N LEU A 385 12.14 -42.78 -18.04
CA LEU A 385 12.05 -41.47 -17.39
C LEU A 385 10.68 -40.79 -17.59
N ARG A 386 9.83 -41.33 -18.48
CA ARG A 386 8.53 -40.73 -18.82
C ARG A 386 7.56 -40.62 -17.63
N PRO A 387 7.46 -41.59 -16.71
CA PRO A 387 6.64 -41.45 -15.51
C PRO A 387 7.12 -40.34 -14.57
N ILE A 388 8.44 -40.23 -14.36
CA ILE A 388 9.05 -39.18 -13.52
C ILE A 388 8.76 -37.81 -14.12
N PHE A 389 9.03 -37.63 -15.42
CA PHE A 389 8.68 -36.41 -16.16
C PHE A 389 7.20 -36.06 -15.97
N SER A 390 6.30 -37.03 -16.12
CA SER A 390 4.86 -36.80 -16.05
C SER A 390 4.43 -36.36 -14.65
N TRP A 391 5.01 -36.95 -13.60
CA TRP A 391 4.74 -36.57 -12.21
C TRP A 391 5.29 -35.17 -11.90
N VAL A 392 6.52 -34.87 -12.29
CA VAL A 392 7.14 -33.55 -12.07
C VAL A 392 6.36 -32.45 -12.81
N HIS A 393 6.07 -32.65 -14.10
CA HIS A 393 5.29 -31.70 -14.91
C HIS A 393 3.91 -31.45 -14.29
N TRP A 394 3.21 -32.51 -13.87
CA TRP A 394 1.93 -32.42 -13.19
C TRP A 394 2.03 -31.71 -11.83
N PHE A 395 3.00 -32.08 -11.00
CA PHE A 395 3.17 -31.55 -9.65
C PHE A 395 3.46 -30.05 -9.69
N VAL A 396 4.45 -29.63 -10.48
CA VAL A 396 4.82 -28.22 -10.58
C VAL A 396 3.65 -27.42 -11.19
N GLY A 397 2.90 -27.98 -12.15
CA GLY A 397 1.80 -27.28 -12.81
C GLY A 397 0.59 -27.10 -11.90
N THR A 398 0.29 -28.13 -11.11
CA THR A 398 -0.80 -28.09 -10.13
C THR A 398 -0.47 -27.13 -8.98
N ASN A 399 0.76 -27.15 -8.47
CA ASN A 399 1.20 -26.19 -7.45
C ASN A 399 1.14 -24.74 -7.95
N ALA A 400 1.53 -24.49 -9.21
CA ALA A 400 1.44 -23.17 -9.82
C ALA A 400 0.00 -22.63 -9.78
N TRP A 401 -0.99 -23.47 -10.15
CA TRP A 401 -2.40 -23.09 -10.14
C TRP A 401 -2.96 -22.86 -8.71
N ILE A 402 -2.55 -23.67 -7.73
CA ILE A 402 -2.95 -23.51 -6.32
C ILE A 402 -2.42 -22.17 -5.78
N LEU A 403 -1.11 -21.93 -5.94
CA LEU A 403 -0.48 -20.68 -5.51
C LEU A 403 -1.11 -19.47 -6.18
N ALA A 404 -1.39 -19.55 -7.49
CA ALA A 404 -2.07 -18.48 -8.23
C ALA A 404 -3.48 -18.21 -7.69
N SER A 405 -4.24 -19.26 -7.34
CA SER A 405 -5.59 -19.10 -6.80
C SER A 405 -5.58 -18.43 -5.42
N ILE A 406 -4.62 -18.78 -4.56
CA ILE A 406 -4.39 -18.09 -3.28
C ILE A 406 -4.00 -16.63 -3.52
N THR A 407 -3.05 -16.38 -4.42
CA THR A 407 -2.57 -15.05 -4.80
C THR A 407 -3.71 -14.13 -5.23
N ILE A 408 -4.60 -14.66 -6.07
CA ILE A 408 -5.73 -13.92 -6.64
C ILE A 408 -6.72 -13.55 -5.51
N LEU A 409 -6.98 -14.42 -4.54
CA LEU A 409 -7.80 -14.08 -3.36
C LEU A 409 -7.14 -13.03 -2.46
N LEU A 410 -5.83 -13.14 -2.22
CA LEU A 410 -5.04 -12.16 -1.45
C LEU A 410 -5.01 -10.77 -2.08
N SER A 411 -5.38 -10.63 -3.36
CA SER A 411 -5.43 -9.34 -4.05
C SER A 411 -6.67 -8.49 -3.70
N VAL A 412 -7.75 -9.11 -3.21
CA VAL A 412 -9.03 -8.43 -2.95
C VAL A 412 -8.96 -7.32 -1.89
N PRO A 413 -8.29 -7.51 -0.73
CA PRO A 413 -8.19 -6.45 0.29
C PRO A 413 -7.24 -5.31 -0.10
N LEU A 414 -6.49 -5.42 -1.20
CA LEU A 414 -5.48 -4.43 -1.55
C LEU A 414 -6.11 -3.08 -1.96
N GLY A 415 -5.68 -2.01 -1.28
CA GLY A 415 -6.26 -0.68 -1.42
C GLY A 415 -6.12 -0.02 -2.79
N LYS A 416 -5.12 -0.40 -3.61
CA LYS A 416 -4.89 0.21 -4.94
C LYS A 416 -6.07 0.02 -5.90
N THR A 417 -6.69 -1.16 -5.93
CA THR A 417 -7.89 -1.41 -6.75
C THR A 417 -9.18 -1.15 -5.96
N GLY A 418 -9.12 -1.19 -4.63
CA GLY A 418 -10.23 -0.84 -3.75
C GLY A 418 -11.45 -1.74 -3.94
N LEU A 419 -11.24 -3.01 -4.34
CA LEU A 419 -12.34 -3.95 -4.62
C LEU A 419 -13.20 -4.21 -3.38
N MET A 420 -12.55 -4.54 -2.26
CA MET A 420 -13.24 -4.79 -0.99
C MET A 420 -13.91 -3.53 -0.44
N LEU A 421 -13.25 -2.37 -0.56
CA LEU A 421 -13.81 -1.07 -0.16
C LEU A 421 -15.07 -0.70 -0.95
N GLY A 422 -15.12 -1.03 -2.25
CA GLY A 422 -16.25 -0.68 -3.11
C GLY A 422 -17.40 -1.69 -3.13
N PHE A 423 -17.10 -2.99 -3.04
CA PHE A 423 -18.09 -4.06 -3.21
C PHE A 423 -18.19 -5.01 -2.02
N GLY A 424 -17.51 -4.71 -0.90
CA GLY A 424 -17.46 -5.58 0.28
C GLY A 424 -16.86 -6.95 -0.06
N HIS A 425 -17.49 -8.01 0.45
CA HIS A 425 -17.03 -9.40 0.24
C HIS A 425 -17.52 -10.05 -1.06
N ILE A 426 -18.30 -9.36 -1.89
CA ILE A 426 -18.85 -9.92 -3.14
C ILE A 426 -17.74 -10.46 -4.07
N PRO A 427 -16.63 -9.73 -4.35
CA PRO A 427 -15.58 -10.25 -5.22
C PRO A 427 -14.98 -11.56 -4.69
N THR A 428 -14.71 -11.63 -3.38
CA THR A 428 -14.18 -12.83 -2.72
C THR A 428 -15.12 -14.02 -2.89
N ILE A 429 -16.43 -13.82 -2.73
CA ILE A 429 -17.43 -14.89 -2.89
C ILE A 429 -17.46 -15.40 -4.32
N ILE A 430 -17.46 -14.51 -5.32
CA ILE A 430 -17.45 -14.87 -6.73
C ILE A 430 -16.18 -15.65 -7.10
N MET A 431 -15.04 -15.17 -6.62
CA MET A 431 -13.73 -15.78 -6.84
C MET A 431 -13.64 -17.17 -6.19
N ALA A 432 -14.11 -17.31 -4.95
CA ALA A 432 -14.19 -18.59 -4.25
C ALA A 432 -15.16 -19.57 -4.94
N ALA A 433 -16.32 -19.10 -5.39
CA ALA A 433 -17.29 -19.91 -6.11
C ALA A 433 -16.70 -20.50 -7.41
N TYR A 434 -15.93 -19.71 -8.16
CA TYR A 434 -15.23 -20.22 -9.34
C TYR A 434 -14.19 -21.29 -9.00
N ILE A 435 -13.39 -21.10 -7.94
CA ILE A 435 -12.43 -22.11 -7.46
C ILE A 435 -13.17 -23.42 -7.17
N VAL A 436 -14.32 -23.36 -6.49
CA VAL A 436 -15.15 -24.54 -6.22
C VAL A 436 -15.62 -25.19 -7.53
N VAL A 437 -16.11 -24.42 -8.51
CA VAL A 437 -16.52 -24.96 -9.82
C VAL A 437 -15.37 -25.67 -10.53
N PHE A 438 -14.15 -25.12 -10.50
CA PHE A 438 -12.98 -25.77 -11.09
C PHE A 438 -12.63 -27.08 -10.39
N LEU A 439 -12.62 -27.09 -9.05
CA LEU A 439 -12.36 -28.30 -8.26
C LEU A 439 -13.42 -29.37 -8.52
N PHE A 440 -14.70 -28.99 -8.54
CA PHE A 440 -15.81 -29.89 -8.82
C PHE A 440 -15.73 -30.46 -10.25
N SER A 441 -15.35 -29.62 -11.21
CA SER A 441 -15.11 -30.06 -12.60
C SER A 441 -14.00 -31.10 -12.68
N ASN A 442 -12.89 -30.92 -11.97
CA ASN A 442 -11.81 -31.91 -11.89
C ASN A 442 -12.30 -33.22 -11.25
N VAL A 443 -13.01 -33.15 -10.12
CA VAL A 443 -13.53 -34.35 -9.43
C VAL A 443 -14.48 -35.14 -10.34
N ILE A 444 -15.47 -34.48 -10.95
CA ILE A 444 -16.43 -35.15 -11.84
C ILE A 444 -15.72 -35.74 -13.07
N LEU A 445 -14.80 -34.99 -13.69
CA LEU A 445 -14.05 -35.49 -14.84
C LEU A 445 -13.13 -36.66 -14.47
N GLU A 446 -12.55 -36.68 -13.26
CA GLU A 446 -11.78 -37.79 -12.74
C GLU A 446 -12.64 -39.04 -12.54
N ILE A 447 -13.85 -38.90 -11.98
CA ILE A 447 -14.81 -40.01 -11.85
C ILE A 447 -15.10 -40.62 -13.23
N PHE A 448 -15.47 -39.81 -14.22
CA PHE A 448 -15.71 -40.29 -15.59
C PHE A 448 -14.45 -40.82 -16.31
N SER A 449 -13.27 -40.35 -15.92
CA SER A 449 -12.00 -40.87 -16.42
C SER A 449 -11.71 -42.26 -15.83
N SER A 450 -11.93 -42.44 -14.54
CA SER A 450 -11.70 -43.71 -13.84
C SER A 450 -12.65 -44.83 -14.29
N GLN A 451 -13.89 -44.49 -14.65
CA GLN A 451 -14.90 -45.44 -15.15
C GLN A 451 -14.69 -45.81 -16.63
N SER A 452 -13.79 -45.14 -17.36
CA SER A 452 -13.55 -45.47 -18.76
C SER A 452 -12.79 -46.79 -18.90
N GLU A 453 -13.38 -47.76 -19.62
CA GLU A 453 -12.70 -49.01 -19.94
C GLU A 453 -11.41 -48.74 -20.72
N ARG A 454 -10.27 -49.18 -20.17
CA ARG A 454 -8.99 -49.20 -20.88
C ARG A 454 -8.97 -50.33 -21.93
N ARG A 455 -9.83 -50.27 -22.95
CA ARG A 455 -9.73 -51.17 -24.11
C ARG A 455 -8.93 -50.50 -25.22
N THR A 456 -7.78 -51.09 -25.50
CA THR A 456 -6.73 -50.72 -26.45
C THR A 456 -7.26 -50.80 -27.89
N GLN A 457 -7.32 -49.67 -28.61
CA GLN A 457 -7.37 -49.69 -30.09
C GLN A 457 -6.01 -49.25 -30.64
N LYS A 458 -5.48 -50.03 -31.59
CA LYS A 458 -4.26 -49.72 -32.35
C LYS A 458 -4.58 -48.67 -33.41
N ILE A 459 -4.04 -47.47 -33.27
CA ILE A 459 -4.09 -46.43 -34.31
C ILE A 459 -2.71 -45.78 -34.40
N GLY A 460 -2.31 -45.49 -35.65
CA GLY A 460 -0.96 -45.17 -36.09
C GLY A 460 -0.27 -43.94 -35.50
N SER A 461 0.97 -43.76 -35.97
CA SER A 461 2.03 -42.95 -35.36
C SER A 461 1.65 -41.52 -34.93
N SER A 462 2.06 -41.20 -33.71
CA SER A 462 2.03 -39.86 -33.14
C SER A 462 3.41 -39.55 -32.55
N ASP A 463 4.33 -39.11 -33.42
CA ASP A 463 5.61 -38.57 -33.00
C ASP A 463 5.39 -37.25 -32.28
N MET A 464 5.35 -37.32 -30.95
CA MET A 464 5.17 -36.15 -30.08
C MET A 464 6.38 -35.88 -29.17
N ALA A 465 7.53 -36.50 -29.48
CA ALA A 465 8.80 -36.21 -28.82
C ALA A 465 9.63 -35.30 -29.73
N LEU A 466 10.11 -34.17 -29.22
CA LEU A 466 11.03 -33.28 -29.96
C LEU A 466 12.42 -33.93 -30.18
N SER A 467 12.72 -35.02 -29.46
CA SER A 467 14.02 -35.68 -29.43
C SER A 467 14.16 -36.92 -30.34
N ILE A 468 13.15 -37.27 -31.14
CA ILE A 468 13.23 -38.43 -32.05
C ILE A 468 12.93 -37.95 -33.47
N VAL A 469 13.98 -37.58 -34.20
CA VAL A 469 13.90 -37.33 -35.65
C VAL A 469 14.00 -38.62 -36.45
N ASN A 470 14.48 -39.75 -35.89
CA ASN A 470 14.68 -41.00 -36.63
C ASN A 470 14.53 -42.26 -35.75
N GLY A 471 13.32 -42.61 -35.33
CA GLY A 471 13.05 -43.87 -34.63
C GLY A 471 11.69 -44.46 -35.03
N PRO A 472 11.50 -45.79 -35.01
CA PRO A 472 10.23 -46.40 -35.40
C PRO A 472 9.13 -45.92 -34.44
N SER A 473 8.15 -45.21 -34.98
CA SER A 473 7.00 -44.69 -34.25
C SER A 473 6.09 -45.85 -33.84
N THR A 474 6.32 -46.43 -32.66
CA THR A 474 5.43 -47.46 -32.11
C THR A 474 4.10 -46.86 -31.71
N GLU A 475 3.01 -47.43 -32.24
CA GLU A 475 1.61 -47.05 -32.06
C GLU A 475 1.24 -46.86 -30.57
N SER A 476 0.77 -45.67 -30.21
CA SER A 476 0.22 -45.45 -28.87
C SER A 476 -1.23 -45.87 -28.84
N ALA A 477 -1.55 -46.89 -28.04
CA ALA A 477 -2.91 -47.30 -27.74
C ALA A 477 -3.77 -46.13 -27.25
N THR A 478 -4.81 -45.75 -28.00
CA THR A 478 -5.83 -44.81 -27.55
C THR A 478 -7.09 -45.56 -27.12
N ALA A 479 -7.56 -45.30 -25.90
CA ALA A 479 -8.81 -45.87 -25.37
C ALA A 479 -10.02 -45.31 -26.14
N LYS A 480 -11.10 -46.09 -26.28
CA LYS A 480 -12.35 -45.60 -26.86
C LYS A 480 -12.85 -44.35 -26.12
N PRO A 481 -13.41 -43.35 -26.82
CA PRO A 481 -13.97 -42.15 -26.21
C PRO A 481 -15.27 -42.47 -25.44
N THR A 482 -15.18 -43.03 -24.24
CA THR A 482 -16.34 -43.16 -23.34
C THR A 482 -16.68 -41.81 -22.71
N TRP A 483 -17.97 -41.50 -22.59
CA TRP A 483 -18.47 -40.26 -21.95
C TRP A 483 -17.99 -38.95 -22.60
N ALA A 484 -17.62 -38.97 -23.90
CA ALA A 484 -17.09 -37.78 -24.59
C ALA A 484 -18.02 -36.56 -24.52
N LYS A 485 -19.32 -36.73 -24.75
CA LYS A 485 -20.32 -35.65 -24.64
C LYS A 485 -20.33 -35.05 -23.22
N MET A 486 -20.35 -35.90 -22.19
CA MET A 486 -20.36 -35.45 -20.80
C MET A 486 -19.09 -34.67 -20.43
N ARG A 487 -17.91 -35.17 -20.86
CA ARG A 487 -16.63 -34.46 -20.65
C ARG A 487 -16.66 -33.08 -21.29
N GLN A 488 -17.13 -32.98 -22.54
CA GLN A 488 -17.28 -31.70 -23.24
C GLN A 488 -18.28 -30.77 -22.55
N THR A 489 -19.41 -31.28 -22.05
CA THR A 489 -20.38 -30.49 -21.29
C THR A 489 -19.77 -29.89 -20.03
N ILE A 490 -19.05 -30.69 -19.23
CA ILE A 490 -18.40 -30.20 -18.00
C ILE A 490 -17.34 -29.14 -18.32
N PHE A 491 -16.54 -29.37 -19.36
CA PHE A 491 -15.57 -28.37 -19.83
C PHE A 491 -16.25 -27.09 -20.32
N GLY A 492 -17.41 -27.20 -20.97
CA GLY A 492 -18.24 -26.05 -21.34
C GLY A 492 -18.72 -25.26 -20.12
N ILE A 493 -19.24 -25.94 -19.09
CA ILE A 493 -19.65 -25.33 -17.81
C ILE A 493 -18.47 -24.60 -17.17
N HIS A 494 -17.32 -25.25 -17.07
CA HIS A 494 -16.09 -24.64 -16.56
C HIS A 494 -15.70 -23.39 -17.36
N SER A 495 -15.71 -23.47 -18.69
CA SER A 495 -15.33 -22.36 -19.57
C SER A 495 -16.27 -21.16 -19.41
N VAL A 496 -17.58 -21.41 -19.34
CA VAL A 496 -18.58 -20.36 -19.10
C VAL A 496 -18.37 -19.73 -17.72
N ALA A 497 -18.18 -20.54 -16.68
CA ALA A 497 -17.94 -20.03 -15.32
C ALA A 497 -16.64 -19.21 -15.23
N ALA A 498 -15.55 -19.67 -15.86
CA ALA A 498 -14.28 -18.96 -15.93
C ALA A 498 -14.41 -17.59 -16.61
N VAL A 499 -15.03 -17.55 -17.78
CA VAL A 499 -15.23 -16.32 -18.55
C VAL A 499 -16.19 -15.37 -17.83
N ALA A 500 -17.32 -15.86 -17.32
CA ALA A 500 -18.28 -15.05 -16.57
C ALA A 500 -17.66 -14.42 -15.32
N THR A 501 -16.89 -15.21 -14.56
CA THR A 501 -16.14 -14.72 -13.40
C THR A 501 -15.13 -13.65 -13.80
N THR A 502 -14.35 -13.91 -14.85
CA THR A 502 -13.35 -12.96 -15.35
C THR A 502 -13.99 -11.65 -15.80
N ILE A 503 -15.06 -11.69 -16.59
CA ILE A 503 -15.80 -10.49 -17.04
C ILE A 503 -16.35 -9.72 -15.84
N THR A 504 -16.92 -10.41 -14.85
CA THR A 504 -17.50 -9.77 -13.66
C THR A 504 -16.44 -9.05 -12.84
N ILE A 505 -15.28 -9.68 -12.61
CA ILE A 505 -14.17 -9.06 -11.87
C ILE A 505 -13.56 -7.89 -12.66
N ILE A 506 -13.42 -8.02 -13.99
CA ILE A 506 -12.96 -6.92 -14.85
C ILE A 506 -13.94 -5.74 -14.75
N TYR A 507 -15.24 -5.98 -14.82
CA TYR A 507 -16.25 -4.94 -14.66
C TYR A 507 -16.11 -4.22 -13.30
N MET A 508 -15.95 -4.97 -12.20
CA MET A 508 -15.74 -4.40 -10.88
C MET A 508 -14.46 -3.55 -10.82
N LEU A 509 -13.35 -4.02 -11.39
CA LEU A 509 -12.08 -3.29 -11.46
C LEU A 509 -12.22 -1.98 -12.25
N VAL A 510 -12.87 -2.03 -13.41
CA VAL A 510 -13.08 -0.85 -14.27
C VAL A 510 -14.01 0.15 -13.59
N ALA A 511 -15.10 -0.32 -12.95
CA ALA A 511 -16.00 0.54 -12.20
C ALA A 511 -15.28 1.29 -11.07
N ARG A 512 -14.36 0.63 -10.35
CA ARG A 512 -13.51 1.30 -9.35
C ARG A 512 -12.55 2.30 -9.98
N LEU A 513 -11.89 1.94 -11.08
CA LEU A 513 -10.99 2.84 -11.78
C LEU A 513 -11.71 4.14 -12.20
N LEU A 514 -12.93 4.02 -12.74
CA LEU A 514 -13.74 5.16 -13.18
C LEU A 514 -14.28 6.00 -12.03
N ALA A 515 -14.48 5.42 -10.84
CA ALA A 515 -14.85 6.17 -9.64
C ALA A 515 -13.67 6.96 -9.04
N HIS A 516 -12.42 6.59 -9.38
CA HIS A 516 -11.20 7.24 -8.92
C HIS A 516 -10.63 8.28 -9.91
N SER A 517 -11.10 8.26 -11.16
CA SER A 517 -10.80 9.24 -12.23
C SER A 517 -11.80 10.37 -12.22
#